data_AF-A0AAD5YHD1-F1
#
_entry.id   AF-A0AAD5YHD1-F1
#
_cell.length_a   1.000
_cell.length_b   1.000
_cell.length_c   1.000
_cell.angle_alpha   90.00
_cell.angle_beta   90.00
_cell.angle_gamma   90.00
#
_symmetry.space_group_name_H-M   'P 1'
#
loop_
_entity.id
_entity.type
_entity.pdbx_description
1 polymer ?
#
loop_
_entity_poly.entity_id
_entity_poly.type
_entity_poly.pdbx_seq_one_letter_code
_entity_poly.pdbx_strand_id
1 'polypeptide(L)'
;MYHPISDRRNKNFKGRATYYTRTARPTKYYLIDFGLSRRYNPEDGEPRELPIRGGDKTVPEFQGDGYDQECNPFPTDIYYLGNMIKEYFLQVRDRSAFHLPL
;
A
#
# COMPACT_ATOMS: atom_id res chain seq x y z
N MET A 1 -18.55 -14.79 -5.74
CA MET A 1 -18.77 -14.08 -4.47
C MET A 1 -18.55 -15.06 -3.33
N TYR A 2 -17.60 -14.72 -2.47
CA TYR A 2 -17.18 -15.50 -1.31
C TYR A 2 -18.13 -15.32 -0.13
N HIS A 3 -18.03 -16.23 0.84
CA HIS A 3 -18.66 -16.08 2.14
C HIS A 3 -17.74 -15.24 3.05
N PRO A 4 -18.27 -14.25 3.81
CA PRO A 4 -17.45 -13.31 4.59
C PRO A 4 -16.63 -13.96 5.71
N ILE A 5 -17.08 -15.10 6.24
CA ILE A 5 -16.37 -15.86 7.29
C ILE A 5 -15.49 -16.97 6.70
N SER A 6 -15.74 -17.39 5.46
CA SER A 6 -15.01 -18.48 4.82
C SER A 6 -14.87 -18.18 3.34
N ASP A 7 -13.80 -17.49 3.00
CA ASP A 7 -13.45 -17.07 1.64
C ASP A 7 -13.39 -18.25 0.64
N ARG A 8 -13.09 -19.46 1.16
CA ARG A 8 -13.12 -20.76 0.46
C ARG A 8 -14.49 -21.23 0.00
N ARG A 9 -15.57 -20.71 0.59
CA ARG A 9 -16.95 -21.11 0.33
C ARG A 9 -17.70 -20.06 -0.46
N ASN A 10 -18.64 -20.50 -1.30
CA ASN A 10 -19.59 -19.59 -1.93
C ASN A 10 -20.49 -18.93 -0.87
N LYS A 11 -21.11 -17.80 -1.21
CA LYS A 11 -21.96 -17.00 -0.31
C LYS A 11 -23.02 -17.81 0.48
N ASN A 12 -23.51 -18.92 -0.08
CA ASN A 12 -24.55 -19.74 0.54
C ASN A 12 -23.98 -20.95 1.31
N PHE A 13 -22.67 -21.06 1.45
CA PHE A 13 -21.96 -22.16 2.11
C PHE A 13 -22.16 -23.56 1.50
N LYS A 14 -22.75 -23.64 0.30
CA LYS A 14 -23.12 -24.91 -0.36
C LYS A 14 -21.99 -25.51 -1.21
N GLY A 15 -20.92 -24.76 -1.45
CA GLY A 15 -19.83 -25.19 -2.33
C GLY A 15 -18.64 -24.25 -2.29
N ARG A 16 -17.66 -24.47 -3.17
CA ARG A 16 -16.47 -23.64 -3.29
C ARG A 16 -16.80 -22.30 -3.95
N ALA A 17 -16.14 -21.21 -3.54
CA ALA A 17 -16.23 -19.95 -4.26
C ALA A 17 -15.51 -20.01 -5.61
N THR A 18 -16.01 -19.27 -6.59
CA THR A 18 -15.33 -19.05 -7.88
C THR A 18 -14.22 -18.03 -7.70
N TYR A 19 -13.04 -18.30 -8.27
CA TYR A 19 -11.88 -17.41 -8.20
C TYR A 19 -11.38 -17.02 -9.57
N TYR A 20 -10.83 -15.82 -9.63
CA TYR A 20 -10.12 -15.30 -10.80
C TYR A 20 -8.73 -14.86 -10.36
N THR A 21 -7.73 -15.08 -11.21
CA THR A 21 -6.41 -14.48 -10.99
C THR A 21 -6.51 -12.97 -11.22
N ARG A 22 -5.61 -12.22 -10.58
CA ARG A 22 -5.51 -10.75 -10.75
C ARG A 22 -5.29 -10.33 -12.21
N THR A 23 -4.73 -11.21 -13.04
CA THR A 23 -4.51 -11.00 -14.47
C THR A 23 -5.72 -11.36 -15.33
N ALA A 24 -6.49 -12.39 -14.95
CA ALA A 24 -7.70 -12.78 -15.67
C ALA A 24 -8.84 -11.75 -15.53
N ARG A 25 -8.82 -10.97 -14.44
CA ARG A 25 -9.73 -9.84 -14.22
C ARG A 25 -8.95 -8.68 -13.58
N PRO A 26 -8.64 -7.61 -14.33
CA PRO A 26 -7.93 -6.45 -13.80
C PRO A 26 -8.61 -5.92 -12.54
N THR A 27 -7.89 -5.98 -11.42
CA THR A 27 -8.36 -5.50 -10.12
C THR A 27 -8.20 -3.99 -10.06
N LYS A 28 -9.24 -3.27 -9.61
CA LYS A 28 -9.15 -1.83 -9.30
C LYS A 28 -8.64 -1.66 -7.88
N TYR A 29 -7.58 -0.87 -7.72
CA TYR A 29 -7.03 -0.49 -6.41
C TYR A 29 -7.40 0.95 -6.10
N TYR A 30 -7.71 1.21 -4.84
CA TYR A 30 -8.00 2.54 -4.33
C TYR A 30 -6.99 2.84 -3.22
N LEU A 31 -6.32 3.99 -3.31
CA LEU A 31 -5.54 4.51 -2.19
C LEU A 31 -6.52 5.07 -1.17
N ILE A 32 -6.35 4.64 0.08
CA ILE A 32 -7.20 5.02 1.22
C ILE A 32 -6.31 5.53 2.35
N ASP A 33 -6.94 6.08 3.39
CA ASP A 33 -6.27 6.62 4.57
C ASP A 33 -5.30 7.76 4.26
N PHE A 34 -5.87 8.94 4.08
CA PHE A 34 -5.13 10.19 3.82
C PHE A 34 -4.81 10.96 5.11
N GLY A 35 -4.81 10.29 6.28
CA GLY A 35 -4.63 10.94 7.58
C GLY A 35 -3.29 11.66 7.74
N LEU A 36 -2.25 11.20 7.02
CA LEU A 36 -0.91 11.79 6.99
C LEU A 36 -0.65 12.65 5.75
N SER A 37 -1.60 12.74 4.82
CA SER A 37 -1.40 13.49 3.58
C SER A 37 -1.37 14.99 3.83
N ARG A 38 -0.64 15.70 2.96
CA ARG A 38 -0.50 17.15 2.97
C ARG A 38 -0.90 17.72 1.62
N ARG A 39 -1.36 18.97 1.63
CA ARG A 39 -1.66 19.74 0.42
C ARG A 39 -0.68 20.89 0.32
N TYR A 40 0.11 20.90 -0.75
CA TYR A 40 1.08 21.96 -1.03
C TYR A 40 0.51 22.93 -2.06
N ASN A 41 0.81 24.21 -1.88
CA ASN A 41 0.50 25.24 -2.87
C ASN A 41 1.69 25.34 -3.84
N PRO A 42 1.48 25.19 -5.16
CA PRO A 42 2.58 25.30 -6.14
C PRO A 42 3.33 26.64 -6.10
N GLU A 43 2.68 27.71 -5.65
CA GLU A 43 3.30 29.04 -5.53
C GLU A 43 4.31 29.15 -4.37
N ASP A 44 4.26 28.23 -3.40
CA ASP A 44 5.15 28.25 -2.22
C ASP A 44 6.55 27.66 -2.53
N GLY A 45 6.74 27.15 -3.75
CA GLY A 45 7.99 26.51 -4.19
C GLY A 45 8.05 25.01 -3.89
N GLU A 46 9.26 24.46 -3.85
CA GLU A 46 9.47 23.03 -3.58
C GLU A 46 9.14 22.72 -2.11
N PRO A 47 8.23 21.76 -1.83
CA PRO A 47 7.86 21.45 -0.47
C PRO A 47 9.03 20.81 0.29
N ARG A 48 9.22 21.24 1.53
CA ARG A 48 10.19 20.68 2.47
C ARG A 48 9.50 20.43 3.79
N GLU A 49 9.57 19.18 4.25
CA GLU A 49 8.89 18.74 5.46
C GLU A 49 9.81 17.80 6.24
N LEU A 50 9.65 17.81 7.56
CA LEU A 50 10.27 16.80 8.38
C LEU A 50 9.62 15.44 8.12
N PRO A 51 10.40 14.34 8.15
CA PRO A 51 9.90 12.99 8.03
C PRO A 51 8.69 12.70 8.91
N ILE A 52 7.62 12.20 8.29
CA ILE A 52 6.44 11.72 9.00
C ILE A 52 6.54 10.21 9.17
N ARG A 53 6.54 9.74 10.42
CA ARG A 53 6.71 8.32 10.72
C ARG A 53 5.47 7.51 10.38
N GLY A 54 5.48 6.90 9.19
CA GLY A 54 4.44 5.98 8.72
C GLY A 54 4.63 4.52 9.16
N GLY A 55 3.83 3.63 8.56
CA GLY A 55 3.92 2.18 8.79
C GLY A 55 5.19 1.56 8.23
N ASP A 56 5.65 2.05 7.07
CA ASP A 56 6.93 1.67 6.48
C ASP A 56 8.04 2.59 7.01
N LYS A 57 9.09 1.95 7.55
CA LYS A 57 10.21 2.57 8.24
C LYS A 57 11.53 2.40 7.49
N THR A 58 11.51 1.88 6.26
CA THR A 58 12.73 1.55 5.50
C THR A 58 13.19 2.67 4.56
N VAL A 59 12.46 3.78 4.53
CA VAL A 59 12.79 4.98 3.74
C VAL A 59 14.23 5.44 4.04
N PRO A 60 15.15 5.41 3.06
CA PRO A 60 16.56 5.69 3.30
C PRO A 60 16.82 7.11 3.81
N GLU A 61 16.11 8.11 3.27
CA GLU A 61 16.25 9.51 3.67
C GLU A 61 15.81 9.78 5.12
N PHE A 62 15.03 8.87 5.73
CA PHE A 62 14.53 9.02 7.11
C PHE A 62 15.39 8.28 8.14
N GLN A 63 16.53 7.72 7.73
CA GLN A 63 17.40 6.96 8.63
C GLN A 63 18.43 7.85 9.30
N GLY A 64 18.77 7.54 10.55
CA GLY A 64 19.76 8.29 11.33
C GLY A 64 19.41 9.77 11.41
N ASP A 65 20.40 10.63 11.16
CA ASP A 65 20.25 12.10 11.19
C ASP A 65 19.27 12.62 10.12
N GLY A 66 18.96 11.81 9.10
CA GLY A 66 17.97 12.17 8.07
C GLY A 66 16.55 12.29 8.63
N TYR A 67 16.25 11.66 9.77
CA TYR A 67 14.95 11.80 10.43
C TYR A 67 14.67 13.23 10.92
N ASP A 68 15.71 13.98 11.23
CA ASP A 68 15.63 15.36 11.73
C ASP A 68 15.92 16.41 10.63
N GLN A 69 15.95 15.98 9.36
CA GLN A 69 16.23 16.84 8.21
C GLN A 69 15.02 16.98 7.29
N GLU A 70 14.68 18.22 6.93
CA GLU A 70 13.61 18.47 5.97
C GLU A 70 13.99 18.00 4.56
N CYS A 71 13.12 17.23 3.93
CA CYS A 71 13.28 16.74 2.57
C CYS A 71 12.04 16.99 1.73
N ASN A 72 12.18 16.83 0.42
CA ASN A 72 11.03 16.80 -0.48
C ASN A 72 10.23 15.51 -0.20
N PRO A 73 8.93 15.59 0.11
CA PRO A 73 8.11 14.43 0.43
C PRO A 73 7.68 13.60 -0.79
N PHE A 74 7.70 14.16 -2.02
CA PHE A 74 7.22 13.44 -3.20
C PHE A 74 8.06 12.20 -3.56
N PRO A 75 9.42 12.25 -3.53
CA PRO A 75 10.23 11.04 -3.72
C PRO A 75 9.92 9.96 -2.68
N THR A 76 9.62 10.34 -1.44
CA THR A 76 9.24 9.41 -0.38
C THR A 76 7.95 8.67 -0.72
N ASP A 77 6.93 9.35 -1.24
CA ASP A 77 5.68 8.71 -1.69
C ASP A 77 5.94 7.68 -2.81
N ILE A 78 6.84 7.99 -3.74
CA ILE A 78 7.27 7.05 -4.80
C ILE A 78 7.98 5.84 -4.19
N TYR A 79 8.86 6.05 -3.20
CA TYR A 79 9.52 4.97 -2.48
C TYR A 79 8.48 4.06 -1.81
N TYR A 80 7.53 4.63 -1.06
CA TYR A 80 6.49 3.85 -0.37
C TYR A 80 5.66 3.03 -1.35
N LEU A 81 5.23 3.61 -2.47
CA LEU A 81 4.49 2.89 -3.50
C LEU A 81 5.31 1.75 -4.11
N GLY A 82 6.57 2.02 -4.44
CA GLY A 82 7.49 1.04 -5.01
C GLY A 82 7.78 -0.11 -4.05
N ASN A 83 8.05 0.20 -2.78
CA ASN A 83 8.32 -0.79 -1.74
C ASN A 83 7.08 -1.64 -1.45
N MET A 84 5.88 -1.04 -1.41
CA MET A 84 4.62 -1.77 -1.32
C MET A 84 4.44 -2.75 -2.47
N ILE A 85 4.67 -2.32 -3.72
CA ILE A 85 4.57 -3.22 -4.89
C ILE A 85 5.59 -4.36 -4.78
N LYS A 86 6.82 -4.04 -4.38
CA LYS A 86 7.90 -5.00 -4.19
C LYS A 86 7.51 -6.05 -3.14
N GLU A 87 7.13 -5.65 -1.93
CA GLU A 87 6.85 -6.57 -0.81
C GLU A 87 5.55 -7.37 -1.00
N TYR A 88 4.51 -6.82 -1.63
CA TYR A 88 3.22 -7.50 -1.70
C TYR A 88 2.93 -8.19 -3.04
N PHE A 89 3.60 -7.79 -4.12
CA PHE A 89 3.37 -8.36 -5.45
C PHE A 89 4.56 -9.09 -6.03
N LEU A 90 5.80 -8.70 -5.71
CA LEU A 90 7.00 -9.28 -6.32
C LEU A 90 7.70 -10.27 -5.38
N GLN A 91 7.92 -9.86 -4.13
CA GLN A 91 8.60 -10.63 -3.10
C GLN A 91 7.53 -11.25 -2.23
N VAL A 92 7.03 -12.43 -2.61
CA VAL A 92 5.99 -13.16 -1.87
C VAL A 92 6.53 -13.58 -0.50
N ARG A 93 6.59 -12.65 0.45
CA ARG A 93 6.91 -12.91 1.85
C ARG A 93 5.61 -13.26 2.57
N ASP A 94 5.30 -14.55 2.49
CA ASP A 94 4.21 -15.24 3.15
C ASP A 94 2.78 -14.89 2.68
N ARG A 95 1.99 -15.94 2.47
CA ARG A 95 0.71 -15.96 1.74
C ARG A 95 -0.48 -15.38 2.54
N SER A 96 -0.24 -14.63 3.61
CA SER A 96 -1.25 -14.43 4.66
C SER A 96 -1.96 -13.08 4.67
N ALA A 97 -1.52 -12.04 3.92
CA ALA A 97 -2.12 -10.71 4.04
C ALA A 97 -2.96 -10.24 2.82
N PHE A 98 -2.64 -10.66 1.59
CA PHE A 98 -3.26 -10.08 0.37
C PHE A 98 -3.89 -11.12 -0.58
N HIS A 99 -3.93 -12.39 -0.18
CA HIS A 99 -4.44 -13.49 -0.99
C HIS A 99 -5.80 -14.01 -0.55
N LEU A 100 -6.63 -13.17 0.07
CA LEU A 100 -8.06 -13.47 0.09
C LEU A 100 -8.60 -13.21 -1.33
N PRO A 101 -9.02 -14.25 -2.05
CA PRO A 101 -9.62 -14.04 -3.35
C PRO A 101 -10.92 -13.24 -3.22
N LEU A 102 -11.13 -12.28 -4.13
CA LEU A 102 -12.43 -11.63 -4.33
C LEU A 102 -13.45 -12.59 -4.98
#